data_AF-A0A0C3PII4-F1
#
_entry.id   AF-A0A0C3PII4-F1
#
_cell.length_a   1.000
_cell.length_b   1.000
_cell.length_c   1.000
_cell.angle_alpha   90.00
_cell.angle_beta   90.00
_cell.angle_gamma   90.00
#
_symmetry.space_group_name_H-M   'P 1'
#
loop_
_entity.id
_entity.type
_entity.pdbx_description
1 polymer ?
#
loop_
_entity_poly.entity_id
_entity_poly.type
_entity_poly.pdbx_seq_one_letter_code
_entity_poly.pdbx_strand_id
1 'polypeptide(L)'
;IPCRGSPEAPSFSGRPEDLRSYFDDIIDFCDRFGLSDGLTCIKFALKYAPVESVDLWSHLADTRSGDWCYFTSEVVWLYPELEESCRNQFFRLKSALASSDAISVSSLGEYFRSFCRFSLSLEKQKESTSHLPVVFFYGFLPK
;
A
#
# COMPACT_ATOMS: atom_id res chain seq x y z
N ILE A 1 13.12 -21.46 8.45
CA ILE A 1 12.24 -20.66 7.56
C ILE A 1 10.95 -21.45 7.31
N PRO A 2 9.77 -20.95 7.75
CA PRO A 2 8.49 -21.64 7.61
C PRO A 2 8.02 -21.80 6.16
N CYS A 3 7.17 -22.80 5.94
CA CYS A 3 6.46 -23.01 4.68
C CYS A 3 5.37 -21.95 4.49
N ARG A 4 5.02 -21.64 3.23
CA ARG A 4 3.88 -20.77 2.94
C ARG A 4 2.62 -21.36 3.59
N GLY A 5 1.85 -20.51 4.27
CA GLY A 5 0.61 -20.90 4.95
C GLY A 5 0.78 -21.51 6.34
N SER A 6 2.00 -21.61 6.88
CA SER A 6 2.16 -21.91 8.31
C SER A 6 1.83 -20.68 9.17
N PRO A 7 1.38 -20.86 10.42
CA PRO A 7 1.05 -19.76 11.34
C PRO A 7 2.22 -18.80 11.60
N GLU A 8 3.47 -19.28 11.48
CA GLU A 8 4.68 -18.49 11.70
C GLU A 8 5.15 -17.75 10.44
N ALA A 9 4.53 -17.99 9.27
CA ALA A 9 4.85 -17.31 8.04
C ALA A 9 4.06 -15.99 7.91
N PRO A 10 4.69 -14.90 7.43
CA PRO A 10 3.97 -13.71 7.00
C PRO A 10 2.86 -14.08 6.02
N SER A 11 1.72 -13.41 6.11
CA SER A 11 0.56 -13.71 5.27
C SER A 11 -0.07 -12.42 4.76
N PHE A 12 -0.38 -12.42 3.47
CA PHE A 12 -1.14 -11.37 2.82
C PHE A 12 -2.46 -11.97 2.35
N SER A 13 -3.59 -11.39 2.75
CA SER A 13 -4.90 -11.93 2.38
C SER A 13 -5.30 -11.63 0.92
N GLY A 14 -4.49 -10.86 0.20
CA GLY A 14 -4.82 -10.31 -1.11
C GLY A 14 -5.68 -9.04 -1.03
N ARG A 15 -6.03 -8.60 0.18
CA ARG A 15 -6.84 -7.39 0.38
C ARG A 15 -5.94 -6.18 0.57
N PRO A 16 -6.23 -5.03 -0.06
CA PRO A 16 -5.35 -3.86 0.06
C PRO A 16 -5.06 -3.43 1.51
N GLU A 17 -6.02 -3.61 2.43
CA GLU A 17 -5.93 -3.09 3.81
C GLU A 17 -4.81 -3.71 4.66
N ASP A 18 -4.41 -4.96 4.39
CA ASP A 18 -3.35 -5.65 5.12
C ASP A 18 -2.00 -5.65 4.39
N LEU A 19 -1.92 -5.05 3.20
CA LEU A 19 -0.70 -5.03 2.38
C LEU A 19 0.49 -4.37 3.07
N ARG A 20 0.26 -3.25 3.78
CA ARG A 20 1.33 -2.53 4.48
C ARG A 20 1.84 -3.32 5.68
N SER A 21 0.93 -3.87 6.48
CA SER A 21 1.27 -4.72 7.62
C SER A 21 2.03 -5.96 7.15
N TYR A 22 1.65 -6.54 6.00
CA TYR A 22 2.38 -7.65 5.41
C TYR A 22 3.85 -7.30 5.10
N PHE A 23 4.13 -6.11 4.57
CA PHE A 23 5.51 -5.67 4.33
C PHE A 23 6.29 -5.49 5.63
N ASP A 24 5.67 -4.93 6.66
CA ASP A 24 6.29 -4.79 7.99
C ASP A 24 6.59 -6.18 8.57
N ASP A 25 5.66 -7.13 8.47
CA ASP A 25 5.84 -8.52 8.91
C ASP A 25 6.98 -9.24 8.17
N ILE A 26 7.20 -8.92 6.88
CA ILE A 26 8.33 -9.44 6.10
C ILE A 26 9.65 -8.88 6.62
N ILE A 27 9.73 -7.60 6.97
CA ILE A 27 10.94 -7.01 7.57
C ILE A 27 11.23 -7.65 8.93
N ASP A 28 10.24 -7.71 9.82
CA ASP A 28 10.38 -8.34 11.13
C ASP A 28 10.75 -9.82 11.01
N PHE A 29 10.22 -10.51 10.00
CA PHE A 29 10.62 -11.87 9.67
C PHE A 29 12.09 -11.94 9.26
N CYS A 30 12.52 -11.12 8.31
CA CYS A 30 13.90 -11.11 7.82
C CYS A 30 14.89 -10.79 8.94
N ASP A 31 14.58 -9.79 9.77
CA ASP A 31 15.40 -9.38 10.90
C ASP A 31 15.54 -10.50 11.94
N ARG A 32 14.46 -11.21 12.27
CA ARG A 32 14.49 -12.36 13.19
C ARG A 32 15.43 -13.48 12.73
N PHE A 33 15.63 -13.63 11.41
CA PHE A 33 16.54 -14.63 10.84
C PHE A 33 17.90 -14.06 10.43
N GLY A 34 18.18 -12.78 10.66
CA GLY A 34 19.42 -12.12 10.25
C GLY A 34 19.56 -11.96 8.72
N LEU A 35 18.44 -11.84 8.02
CA LEU A 35 18.32 -11.84 6.55
C LEU A 35 17.84 -10.48 6.02
N SER A 36 18.37 -9.38 6.55
CA SER A 36 17.85 -8.02 6.35
C SER A 36 18.26 -7.32 5.05
N ASP A 37 18.88 -8.03 4.10
CA ASP A 37 19.17 -7.45 2.78
C ASP A 37 17.89 -7.31 1.94
N GLY A 38 17.75 -6.19 1.24
CA GLY A 38 16.52 -5.86 0.52
C GLY A 38 16.13 -6.89 -0.54
N LEU A 39 17.11 -7.53 -1.21
CA LEU A 39 16.82 -8.57 -2.19
C LEU A 39 16.21 -9.82 -1.52
N THR A 40 16.71 -10.19 -0.35
CA THR A 40 16.16 -11.30 0.43
C THR A 40 14.77 -10.98 0.97
N CYS A 41 14.54 -9.75 1.45
CA CYS A 41 13.19 -9.29 1.81
C CYS A 41 12.22 -9.40 0.64
N ILE A 42 12.62 -8.96 -0.56
CA ILE A 42 11.80 -9.08 -1.79
C ILE A 42 11.50 -10.56 -2.10
N LYS A 43 12.48 -11.45 -2.01
CA LYS A 43 12.28 -12.89 -2.24
C LYS A 43 11.28 -13.48 -1.24
N PHE A 44 11.30 -13.08 0.02
CA PHE A 44 10.32 -13.52 1.01
C PHE A 44 8.94 -12.92 0.74
N ALA A 45 8.87 -11.65 0.35
CA ALA A 45 7.61 -11.02 -0.04
C ALA A 45 6.95 -11.74 -1.23
N LEU A 46 7.72 -12.19 -2.22
CA LEU A 46 7.20 -13.03 -3.30
C LEU A 46 6.84 -14.44 -2.82
N LYS A 47 7.67 -15.04 -1.96
CA LYS A 47 7.43 -16.38 -1.41
C LYS A 47 6.14 -16.45 -0.61
N TYR A 48 5.75 -15.41 0.13
CA TYR A 48 4.58 -15.44 1.00
C TYR A 48 3.34 -14.75 0.42
N ALA A 49 3.45 -14.11 -0.75
CA ALA A 49 2.33 -13.53 -1.46
C ALA A 49 1.35 -14.59 -2.03
N PRO A 50 0.06 -14.25 -2.21
CA PRO A 50 -0.89 -15.03 -2.98
C PRO A 50 -0.38 -15.29 -4.40
N VAL A 51 -0.69 -16.47 -4.96
CA VAL A 51 -0.18 -16.91 -6.26
C VAL A 51 -0.54 -15.91 -7.36
N GLU A 52 -1.71 -15.31 -7.26
CA GLU A 52 -2.28 -14.33 -8.17
C GLU A 52 -1.47 -13.02 -8.20
N SER A 53 -0.76 -12.69 -7.11
CA SER A 53 0.06 -11.48 -7.00
C SER A 53 1.53 -11.72 -7.36
N VAL A 54 2.02 -12.97 -7.24
CA VAL A 54 3.44 -13.30 -7.43
C VAL A 54 3.93 -12.93 -8.82
N ASP A 55 3.17 -13.24 -9.87
CA ASP A 55 3.59 -12.99 -11.26
C ASP A 55 3.84 -11.49 -11.49
N LEU A 56 2.85 -10.65 -11.14
CA LEU A 56 2.93 -9.20 -11.28
C LEU A 56 4.05 -8.59 -10.43
N TRP A 57 4.18 -9.01 -9.17
CA TRP A 57 5.21 -8.49 -8.28
C TRP A 57 6.62 -8.91 -8.70
N SER A 58 6.78 -10.08 -9.32
CA SER A 58 8.09 -10.55 -9.81
C SER A 58 8.66 -9.63 -10.89
N HIS A 59 7.80 -9.11 -11.77
CA HIS A 59 8.22 -8.12 -12.78
C HIS A 59 8.74 -6.82 -12.15
N LEU A 60 8.13 -6.38 -11.04
CA LEU A 60 8.59 -5.20 -10.30
C LEU A 60 9.93 -5.44 -9.60
N ALA A 61 10.13 -6.63 -9.03
CA ALA A 61 11.38 -7.03 -8.38
C ALA A 61 12.60 -6.98 -9.32
N ASP A 62 12.40 -7.26 -10.61
CA ASP A 62 13.47 -7.26 -11.62
C ASP A 62 13.89 -5.86 -12.07
N THR A 63 13.09 -4.82 -11.77
CA THR A 63 13.30 -3.47 -12.33
C THR A 63 14.43 -2.72 -11.62
N ARG A 64 14.55 -2.88 -10.30
CA ARG A 64 15.61 -2.32 -9.45
C ARG A 64 16.00 -3.30 -8.36
N SER A 65 16.81 -4.29 -8.76
CA SER A 65 17.30 -5.37 -7.90
C SER A 65 17.68 -4.89 -6.49
N GLY A 66 16.97 -5.41 -5.49
CA GLY A 66 17.32 -5.27 -4.07
C GLY A 66 16.88 -3.98 -3.38
N ASP A 67 16.23 -3.04 -4.07
CA ASP A 67 15.66 -1.84 -3.43
C ASP A 67 14.27 -2.16 -2.86
N TRP A 68 14.23 -2.50 -1.57
CA TRP A 68 12.98 -2.82 -0.86
C TRP A 68 11.98 -1.67 -0.83
N CYS A 69 12.46 -0.43 -0.65
CA CYS A 69 11.59 0.74 -0.58
C CYS A 69 10.96 1.05 -1.93
N TYR A 70 11.74 0.93 -3.01
CA TYR A 70 11.23 1.06 -4.37
C TYR A 70 10.21 -0.05 -4.67
N PHE A 71 10.56 -1.31 -4.41
CA PHE A 71 9.67 -2.46 -4.64
C PHE A 71 8.32 -2.30 -3.93
N THR A 72 8.32 -2.03 -2.63
CA THR A 72 7.07 -1.91 -1.86
C THR A 72 6.26 -0.69 -2.30
N SER A 73 6.91 0.40 -2.73
CA SER A 73 6.21 1.56 -3.29
C SER A 73 5.50 1.22 -4.59
N GLU A 74 6.18 0.55 -5.52
CA GLU A 74 5.58 0.11 -6.78
C GLU A 74 4.45 -0.90 -6.56
N VAL A 75 4.61 -1.82 -5.60
CA VAL A 75 3.55 -2.77 -5.26
C VAL A 75 2.34 -2.07 -4.66
N VAL A 76 2.51 -1.16 -3.69
CA VAL A 76 1.38 -0.36 -3.13
C VAL A 76 0.64 0.39 -4.21
N TRP A 77 1.36 0.86 -5.22
CA TRP A 77 0.81 1.62 -6.33
C TRP A 77 -0.13 0.79 -7.24
N LEU A 78 0.00 -0.55 -7.23
CA LEU A 78 -0.95 -1.47 -7.89
C LEU A 78 -2.32 -1.57 -7.19
N TYR A 79 -2.47 -1.03 -5.98
CA TYR A 79 -3.69 -1.11 -5.17
C TYR A 79 -4.30 0.28 -4.96
N PRO A 80 -4.96 0.86 -5.98
CA PRO A 80 -5.53 2.20 -5.91
C PRO A 80 -6.61 2.35 -4.81
N GLU A 81 -7.20 1.25 -4.34
CA GLU A 81 -8.17 1.23 -3.24
C GLU A 81 -7.59 1.78 -1.94
N LEU A 82 -6.27 1.63 -1.73
CA LEU A 82 -5.57 2.21 -0.59
C LEU A 82 -5.63 3.73 -0.61
N GLU A 83 -5.59 4.32 -1.79
CA GLU A 83 -5.69 5.77 -1.97
C GLU A 83 -7.15 6.23 -1.97
N GLU A 84 -8.04 5.50 -2.65
CA GLU A 84 -9.47 5.79 -2.65
C GLU A 84 -10.06 5.74 -1.24
N SER A 85 -9.60 4.82 -0.39
CA SER A 85 -9.95 4.77 1.03
C SER A 85 -9.51 6.05 1.77
N CYS A 86 -8.30 6.56 1.51
CA CYS A 86 -7.82 7.82 2.09
C CYS A 86 -8.68 9.01 1.63
N ARG A 87 -8.99 9.07 0.34
CA ARG A 87 -9.84 10.10 -0.26
C ARG A 87 -11.25 10.08 0.33
N ASN A 88 -11.88 8.91 0.36
CA ASN A 88 -13.23 8.72 0.87
C ASN A 88 -13.32 9.05 2.36
N GLN A 89 -12.33 8.65 3.16
CA GLN A 89 -12.25 9.03 4.57
C GLN A 89 -12.17 10.56 4.72
N PHE A 90 -11.31 11.23 3.95
CA PHE A 90 -11.18 12.69 4.02
C PHE A 90 -12.48 13.40 3.67
N PHE A 91 -13.14 13.03 2.57
CA PHE A 91 -14.41 13.66 2.16
C PHE A 91 -15.54 13.40 3.16
N ARG A 92 -15.60 12.20 3.76
CA ARG A 92 -16.56 11.89 4.83
C ARG A 92 -16.33 12.71 6.08
N LEU A 93 -15.08 12.88 6.52
CA LEU A 93 -14.75 13.72 7.67
C LEU A 93 -15.04 15.19 7.37
N LYS A 94 -14.72 15.66 6.17
CA LYS A 94 -15.03 17.03 5.73
C LYS A 94 -16.53 17.31 5.75
N SER A 95 -17.35 16.40 5.21
CA SER A 95 -18.81 16.59 5.19
C SER A 95 -19.39 16.54 6.60
N ALA A 96 -18.96 15.60 7.43
CA ALA A 96 -19.40 15.50 8.82
C ALA A 96 -19.06 16.76 9.64
N LEU A 97 -17.88 17.34 9.43
CA LEU A 97 -17.46 18.57 10.09
C LEU A 97 -18.27 19.79 9.63
N ALA A 98 -18.54 19.88 8.32
CA ALA A 98 -19.32 20.97 7.75
C ALA A 98 -20.79 20.96 8.20
N SER A 99 -21.33 19.79 8.53
CA SER A 99 -22.69 19.62 9.06
C SER A 99 -22.78 19.69 10.58
N SER A 100 -21.68 19.97 11.29
CA SER A 100 -21.64 19.93 12.75
C SER A 100 -21.80 21.33 13.35
N ASP A 101 -22.75 21.49 14.27
CA ASP A 101 -22.98 22.74 15.01
C ASP A 101 -21.92 22.99 16.11
N ALA A 102 -21.17 21.96 16.51
CA ALA A 102 -20.13 22.06 17.52
C ALA A 102 -18.95 21.14 17.19
N ILE A 103 -17.82 21.76 16.84
CA ILE A 103 -16.59 21.04 16.48
C ILE A 103 -15.72 20.84 17.72
N SER A 104 -15.46 19.58 18.07
CA SER A 104 -14.48 19.26 19.11
C SER A 104 -13.04 19.39 18.60
N VAL A 105 -12.10 19.69 19.50
CA VAL A 105 -10.66 19.71 19.18
C VAL A 105 -10.18 18.34 18.67
N SER A 106 -10.74 17.25 19.20
CA SER A 106 -10.43 15.89 18.74
C SER A 106 -10.86 15.65 17.29
N SER A 107 -12.07 16.08 16.93
CA SER A 107 -12.59 15.99 15.56
C SER A 107 -11.76 16.83 14.58
N LEU A 108 -11.31 18.02 15.00
CA LEU A 108 -10.41 18.85 14.21
C LEU A 108 -9.05 18.17 14.01
N GLY A 109 -8.51 17.52 15.04
CA GLY A 109 -7.26 16.76 14.95
C GLY A 109 -7.37 15.55 14.01
N GLU A 110 -8.50 14.85 14.02
CA GLU A 110 -8.77 13.74 13.09
C GLU A 110 -8.88 14.24 11.64
N TYR A 111 -9.61 15.34 11.42
CA TYR A 111 -9.69 15.99 10.13
C TYR A 111 -8.31 16.42 9.61
N PHE A 112 -7.48 17.04 10.45
CA PHE A 112 -6.14 17.48 10.05
C PHE A 112 -5.24 16.31 9.63
N ARG A 113 -5.22 15.22 10.41
CA ARG A 113 -4.45 14.02 10.03
C ARG A 113 -4.94 13.40 8.72
N SER A 114 -6.27 13.35 8.52
CA SER A 114 -6.86 12.85 7.28
C SER A 114 -6.51 13.74 6.08
N PHE A 115 -6.52 15.07 6.25
CA PHE A 115 -6.06 16.03 5.25
C PHE A 115 -4.59 15.79 4.87
N CYS A 116 -3.68 15.73 5.85
CA CYS A 116 -2.26 15.49 5.58
C CYS A 116 -2.04 14.17 4.81
N ARG A 117 -2.74 13.10 5.22
CA ARG A 117 -2.67 11.80 4.53
C ARG A 117 -3.15 11.89 3.09
N PHE A 118 -4.23 12.61 2.83
CA PHE A 118 -4.77 12.82 1.48
C PHE A 118 -3.86 13.72 0.62
N SER A 119 -3.31 14.81 1.17
CA SER A 119 -2.38 15.68 0.45
C SER A 119 -1.10 14.94 0.03
N LEU A 120 -0.52 14.14 0.94
CA LEU A 120 0.68 13.36 0.63
C LEU A 120 0.41 12.25 -0.40
N SER A 121 -0.80 11.68 -0.46
CA SER A 121 -1.13 10.69 -1.50
C SER A 121 -1.20 11.33 -2.89
N LEU A 122 -1.76 12.54 -2.99
CA LEU A 122 -1.83 13.31 -4.24
C LEU A 122 -0.45 13.69 -4.78
N GLU A 123 0.48 14.07 -3.90
CA GLU A 123 1.87 14.37 -4.30
C GLU A 123 2.55 13.14 -4.90
N LYS A 124 2.41 11.97 -4.24
CA LYS A 124 2.92 10.71 -4.75
C LYS A 124 2.30 10.29 -6.08
N GLN A 125 1.00 10.50 -6.29
CA GLN A 125 0.34 10.26 -7.57
C GLN A 125 0.92 11.09 -8.71
N LYS A 126 1.23 12.36 -8.45
CA LYS A 126 1.78 13.27 -9.45
C LYS A 126 3.17 12.85 -9.92
N GLU A 127 3.97 12.26 -9.04
CA GLU A 127 5.30 11.72 -9.38
C GLU A 127 5.23 10.38 -10.13
N SER A 128 4.17 9.60 -9.95
CA SER A 128 4.05 8.23 -10.46
C SER A 128 3.19 8.07 -11.71
N THR A 129 2.25 9.00 -11.98
CA THR A 129 1.43 9.02 -13.20
C THR A 129 2.21 9.16 -14.50
N SER A 130 3.52 9.46 -14.45
CA SER A 130 4.43 9.38 -15.60
C SER A 130 4.69 7.96 -16.11
N HIS A 131 4.36 6.92 -15.33
CA HIS A 131 4.70 5.52 -15.64
C HIS A 131 3.50 4.63 -16.06
N LEU A 132 2.28 5.17 -16.05
CA LEU A 132 1.08 4.40 -16.41
C LEU A 132 0.76 4.43 -17.90
N PRO A 133 0.36 3.29 -18.49
CA PRO A 133 -0.40 3.31 -19.73
C PRO A 133 -1.73 4.00 -19.46
N VAL A 134 -1.87 5.21 -20.00
CA VAL A 134 -3.09 6.03 -20.07
C VAL A 134 -4.35 5.20 -20.42
N VAL A 135 -4.18 4.06 -21.09
CA VAL A 135 -5.22 3.09 -21.49
C VAL A 135 -5.97 2.45 -20.31
N PHE A 136 -5.35 2.23 -19.14
CA PHE A 136 -6.04 1.63 -17.98
C PHE A 136 -7.24 2.47 -17.51
N PHE A 137 -7.07 3.79 -17.45
CA PHE A 137 -8.14 4.71 -17.07
C PHE A 137 -9.26 4.83 -18.13
N TYR A 138 -8.97 4.53 -19.40
CA TYR A 138 -9.99 4.49 -20.46
C TYR A 138 -10.84 3.20 -20.44
N GLY A 139 -10.39 2.14 -19.75
CA GLY A 139 -11.16 0.89 -19.60
C GLY A 139 -12.40 1.03 -18.71
N PHE A 140 -12.46 2.07 -17.88
CA PHE A 140 -13.61 2.39 -17.03
C PHE A 140 -14.29 3.65 -17.55
N LEU A 141 -15.16 3.50 -18.56
CA LEU A 141 -16.06 4.57 -18.97
C LEU A 141 -17.00 4.92 -17.79
N PRO A 142 -17.07 6.19 -17.35
CA PRO A 142 -18.08 6.60 -16.38
C PRO A 142 -19.47 6.44 -17.00
N LYS A 143 -20.41 5.85 -16.25
CA LYS A 143 -21.85 5.90 -16.56
C LYS A 143 -22.46 7.19 -16.04
#